data_AF-A0A1V3WVR9-F1
#
_entry.id   AF-A0A1V3WVR9-F1
#
_cell.length_a   1.000
_cell.length_b   1.000
_cell.length_c   1.000
_cell.angle_alpha   90.00
_cell.angle_beta   90.00
_cell.angle_gamma   90.00
#
_symmetry.space_group_name_H-M   'P 1'
#
loop_
_entity.id
_entity.type
_entity.pdbx_description
1 polymer ?
#
loop_
_entity_poly.entity_id
_entity_poly.type
_entity_poly.pdbx_seq_one_letter_code
_entity_poly.pdbx_strand_id
1 'polypeptide(L)'
;MKAGTLNTVARAVVHAANMGAKVINISVTACLPAVAPADQRALGAALWYAATVKDAVIVAAAGNDGEAGCDNNPMYDPLDPADPRDWHQVKVVSSPSWFSDYVLSVGAVDASGAPLDKSMSGPWVGVAAPGTHIMGLSPQGGGPVNAYPPRGRVRRTCRFGAPASRRPTSAAWRRWYGPSFPT
;
A
#
# COMPACT_ATOMS: atom_id res chain seq x y z
N MET A 1 8.30 1.23 -12.53
CA MET A 1 7.43 2.37 -12.91
C MET A 1 6.89 2.98 -11.63
N LYS A 2 7.07 4.28 -11.41
CA LYS A 2 6.39 4.99 -10.30
C LYS A 2 4.94 5.20 -10.72
N ALA A 3 3.97 4.78 -9.90
CA ALA A 3 2.55 4.84 -10.22
C ALA A 3 1.92 6.24 -10.02
N GLY A 4 2.74 7.26 -9.71
CA GLY A 4 2.34 8.65 -9.51
C GLY A 4 3.37 9.41 -8.67
N THR A 5 3.08 10.69 -8.41
CA THR A 5 3.76 11.53 -7.40
C THR A 5 2.84 11.74 -6.19
N LEU A 6 3.39 12.19 -5.06
CA LEU A 6 2.62 12.54 -3.86
C LEU A 6 1.48 13.53 -4.18
N ASN A 7 1.75 14.52 -5.04
CA ASN A 7 0.76 15.50 -5.48
C ASN A 7 -0.35 14.91 -6.36
N THR A 8 -0.06 13.87 -7.16
CA THR A 8 -1.12 13.18 -7.91
C THR A 8 -2.00 12.34 -6.99
N VAL A 9 -1.42 11.71 -5.96
CA VAL A 9 -2.19 10.95 -4.97
C VAL A 9 -3.07 11.89 -4.13
N ALA A 10 -2.53 13.03 -3.69
CA ALA A 10 -3.31 14.03 -2.95
C ALA A 10 -4.55 14.48 -3.73
N ARG A 11 -4.39 14.81 -5.02
CA ARG A 11 -5.53 15.17 -5.89
C ARG A 11 -6.52 14.02 -6.06
N ALA A 12 -6.04 12.78 -6.20
CA ALA A 12 -6.90 11.61 -6.32
C ALA A 12 -7.73 11.34 -5.05
N VAL A 13 -7.13 11.55 -3.86
CA VAL A 13 -7.83 11.41 -2.57
C VAL A 13 -8.94 12.44 -2.45
N VAL A 14 -8.65 13.73 -2.71
CA VAL A 14 -9.67 14.79 -2.69
C VAL A 14 -10.78 14.51 -3.69
N HIS A 15 -10.42 14.06 -4.90
CA HIS A 15 -11.39 13.71 -5.93
C HIS A 15 -12.31 12.56 -5.50
N ALA A 16 -11.76 11.46 -4.97
CA ALA A 16 -12.54 10.33 -4.48
C ALA A 16 -13.47 10.72 -3.33
N ALA A 17 -12.99 11.53 -2.39
CA ALA A 17 -13.78 12.02 -1.27
C ALA A 17 -14.92 12.96 -1.74
N ASN A 18 -14.67 13.79 -2.76
CA ASN A 18 -15.69 14.63 -3.39
C ASN A 18 -16.74 13.84 -4.18
N MET A 19 -16.38 12.67 -4.70
CA MET A 19 -17.34 11.73 -5.29
C MET A 19 -18.14 10.94 -4.24
N GLY A 20 -17.94 11.20 -2.94
CA GLY A 20 -18.67 10.54 -1.86
C GLY A 20 -18.14 9.15 -1.50
N ALA A 21 -16.90 8.81 -1.89
CA ALA A 21 -16.30 7.54 -1.49
C ALA A 21 -16.20 7.45 0.04
N LYS A 22 -16.81 6.43 0.62
CA LYS A 22 -16.74 6.13 2.07
C LYS A 22 -15.52 5.32 2.47
N VAL A 23 -14.91 4.62 1.50
CA VAL A 23 -13.65 3.91 1.67
C VAL A 23 -12.74 4.25 0.50
N ILE A 24 -11.53 4.70 0.80
CA ILE A 24 -10.49 5.06 -0.18
C ILE A 24 -9.30 4.14 0.03
N ASN A 25 -9.12 3.18 -0.89
CA ASN A 25 -7.99 2.27 -0.89
C ASN A 25 -6.82 2.84 -1.72
N ILE A 26 -5.67 3.05 -1.08
CA ILE A 26 -4.44 3.57 -1.65
C ILE A 26 -3.37 2.48 -1.62
N SER A 27 -3.31 1.69 -2.68
CA SER A 27 -2.35 0.60 -2.80
C SER A 27 -1.02 1.03 -3.48
N VAL A 28 -0.81 2.32 -3.70
CA VAL A 28 0.47 2.86 -4.15
C VAL A 28 1.21 3.43 -2.95
N THR A 29 2.48 3.09 -2.83
CA THR A 29 3.34 3.55 -1.73
C THR A 29 4.52 4.34 -2.29
N ALA A 30 4.85 5.46 -1.65
CA ALA A 30 6.08 6.20 -1.88
C ALA A 30 6.95 6.07 -0.63
N CYS A 31 8.10 5.43 -0.77
CA CYS A 31 9.06 5.27 0.32
C CYS A 31 10.13 6.36 0.25
N LEU A 32 10.28 7.10 1.35
CA LEU A 32 11.12 8.29 1.44
C LEU A 32 12.11 8.11 2.60
N PRO A 33 13.39 8.47 2.45
CA PRO A 33 14.33 8.44 3.57
C PRO A 33 13.89 9.46 4.64
N ALA A 34 13.88 9.04 5.90
CA ALA A 34 13.49 9.89 7.03
C ALA A 34 14.38 11.13 7.16
N VAL A 35 15.67 10.99 6.79
CA VAL A 35 16.66 12.07 6.81
C VAL A 35 16.48 13.12 5.70
N ALA A 36 15.66 12.84 4.69
CA ALA A 36 15.39 13.77 3.59
C ALA A 36 13.92 13.66 3.13
N PRO A 37 12.97 14.11 3.97
CA PRO A 37 11.55 13.97 3.68
C PRO A 37 11.16 14.87 2.49
N ALA A 38 10.49 14.29 1.50
CA ALA A 38 9.83 15.07 0.46
C ALA A 38 8.67 15.88 1.04
N ASP A 39 8.27 16.96 0.36
CA ASP A 39 7.08 17.72 0.76
C ASP A 39 5.82 16.87 0.62
N GLN A 40 5.16 16.63 1.76
CA GLN A 40 3.94 15.84 1.88
C GLN A 40 2.76 16.67 2.39
N ARG A 41 2.88 18.00 2.50
CA ARG A 41 1.84 18.88 3.07
C ARG A 41 0.52 18.76 2.32
N ALA A 42 0.57 18.78 0.98
CA ALA A 42 -0.63 18.63 0.16
C ALA A 42 -1.31 17.27 0.34
N LEU A 43 -0.51 16.21 0.53
CA LEU A 43 -1.03 14.87 0.79
C LEU A 43 -1.65 14.77 2.18
N GLY A 44 -0.97 15.27 3.21
CA GLY A 44 -1.51 15.33 4.58
C GLY A 44 -2.83 16.10 4.65
N ALA A 45 -2.92 17.26 3.99
CA ALA A 45 -4.16 18.04 3.92
C ALA A 45 -5.29 17.28 3.18
N ALA A 46 -4.97 16.57 2.10
CA ALA A 46 -5.94 15.76 1.37
C ALA A 46 -6.47 14.58 2.20
N LEU A 47 -5.59 13.91 2.96
CA LEU A 47 -5.95 12.80 3.85
C LEU A 47 -6.82 13.28 5.01
N TRP A 48 -6.41 14.37 5.67
CA TRP A 48 -7.21 15.00 6.72
C TRP A 48 -8.59 15.41 6.20
N TYR A 49 -8.67 16.02 5.02
CA TYR A 49 -9.93 16.41 4.39
C TYR A 49 -10.84 15.21 4.13
N ALA A 50 -10.30 14.14 3.54
CA ALA A 50 -11.08 12.94 3.26
C ALA A 50 -11.56 12.26 4.56
N ALA A 51 -10.69 12.10 5.55
CA ALA A 51 -11.04 11.45 6.81
C ALA A 51 -11.99 12.29 7.68
N THR A 52 -11.68 13.56 7.89
CA THR A 52 -12.34 14.41 8.88
C THR A 52 -13.53 15.17 8.30
N VAL A 53 -13.41 15.69 7.08
CA VAL A 53 -14.46 16.54 6.47
C VAL A 53 -15.46 15.71 5.66
N LYS A 54 -14.98 14.65 5.00
CA LYS A 54 -15.81 13.79 4.13
C LYS A 54 -16.23 12.47 4.78
N ASP A 55 -15.73 12.18 5.98
CA ASP A 55 -16.04 10.95 6.71
C ASP A 55 -15.77 9.71 5.84
N ALA A 56 -14.54 9.64 5.33
CA ALA A 56 -14.06 8.55 4.50
C ALA A 56 -12.93 7.79 5.21
N VAL A 57 -13.05 6.47 5.27
CA VAL A 57 -11.99 5.60 5.78
C VAL A 57 -10.91 5.46 4.70
N ILE A 58 -9.66 5.77 5.05
CA ILE A 58 -8.53 5.67 4.13
C ILE A 58 -7.69 4.47 4.52
N VAL A 59 -7.46 3.56 3.58
CA VAL A 59 -6.67 2.34 3.77
C VAL A 59 -5.46 2.41 2.86
N ALA A 60 -4.25 2.21 3.39
CA ALA A 60 -3.03 2.25 2.60
C ALA A 60 -2.15 1.02 2.80
N ALA A 61 -1.49 0.57 1.73
CA ALA A 61 -0.51 -0.51 1.82
C ALA A 61 0.77 -0.03 2.53
N ALA A 62 1.23 -0.80 3.52
CA ALA A 62 2.42 -0.47 4.33
C ALA A 62 3.69 -0.26 3.49
N GLY A 63 3.81 -0.96 2.36
CA GLY A 63 4.97 -0.92 1.47
C GLY A 63 5.53 -2.31 1.22
N ASN A 64 6.36 -2.44 0.18
CA ASN A 64 7.01 -3.70 -0.18
C ASN A 64 8.51 -3.59 0.04
N ASP A 65 9.05 -4.35 0.99
CA ASP A 65 10.49 -4.38 1.25
C ASP A 65 11.31 -4.75 -0.01
N GLY A 66 12.35 -3.96 -0.30
CA GLY A 66 13.22 -4.10 -1.45
C GLY A 66 12.62 -3.59 -2.78
N GLU A 67 11.45 -2.94 -2.75
CA GLU A 67 10.85 -2.32 -3.94
C GLU A 67 10.78 -0.79 -3.81
N ALA A 68 11.09 -0.08 -4.90
CA ALA A 68 10.87 1.37 -5.01
C ALA A 68 11.44 2.23 -3.87
N GLY A 69 12.54 1.77 -3.24
CA GLY A 69 13.19 2.47 -2.13
C GLY A 69 12.56 2.20 -0.75
N CYS A 70 11.63 1.25 -0.66
CA CYS A 70 11.11 0.75 0.60
C CYS A 70 12.11 -0.25 1.21
N ASP A 71 12.32 -0.12 2.51
CA ASP A 71 13.14 -1.01 3.34
C ASP A 71 12.44 -1.16 4.70
N ASN A 72 12.76 -2.23 5.42
CA ASN A 72 12.22 -2.46 6.76
C ASN A 72 12.80 -1.46 7.76
N ASN A 73 11.92 -0.89 8.61
CA ASN A 73 12.35 -0.13 9.77
C ASN A 73 12.67 -1.07 10.93
N PRO A 74 13.54 -0.64 11.88
CA PRO A 74 13.74 -1.36 13.12
C PRO A 74 12.41 -1.69 13.82
N MET A 75 12.42 -2.79 14.55
CA MET A 75 11.34 -3.13 15.47
C MET A 75 11.62 -2.47 16.83
N TYR A 76 10.62 -2.50 17.71
CA TYR A 76 10.66 -1.97 19.07
C TYR A 76 12.04 -2.03 19.77
N ASP A 77 12.53 -0.86 20.21
CA ASP A 77 13.72 -0.73 21.05
C ASP A 77 13.35 -0.91 22.54
N PRO A 78 13.75 -2.02 23.19
CA PRO A 78 13.46 -2.24 24.62
C PRO A 78 14.17 -1.25 25.55
N LEU A 79 15.14 -0.48 25.05
CA LEU A 79 15.84 0.55 25.83
C LEU A 79 15.15 1.92 25.77
N ASP A 80 14.18 2.12 24.89
CA ASP A 80 13.33 3.33 24.83
C ASP A 80 11.84 2.98 25.03
N PRO A 81 11.41 2.71 26.29
CA PRO A 81 10.01 2.39 26.57
C PRO A 81 9.05 3.57 26.36
N ALA A 82 9.56 4.81 26.21
CA ALA A 82 8.72 5.97 25.92
C ALA A 82 8.25 6.02 24.47
N ASP A 83 8.93 5.29 23.56
CA ASP A 83 8.56 5.12 22.16
C ASP A 83 8.24 3.65 21.83
N PRO A 84 7.08 3.13 22.27
CA PRO A 84 6.74 1.71 22.12
C PRO A 84 6.56 1.24 20.68
N ARG A 85 6.51 2.17 19.71
CA ARG A 85 6.38 1.88 18.29
C ARG A 85 7.67 2.13 17.51
N ASP A 86 8.67 2.73 18.15
CA ASP A 86 9.97 3.06 17.58
C ASP A 86 9.89 4.08 16.43
N TRP A 87 9.10 5.15 16.62
CA TRP A 87 9.02 6.29 15.72
C TRP A 87 10.36 7.02 15.54
N HIS A 88 11.19 7.11 16.58
CA HIS A 88 12.47 7.80 16.53
C HIS A 88 13.52 7.09 15.67
N GLN A 89 13.43 5.77 15.49
CA GLN A 89 14.40 4.99 14.70
C GLN A 89 13.94 4.73 13.25
N VAL A 90 12.85 5.35 12.80
CA VAL A 90 12.38 5.23 11.41
C VAL A 90 13.47 5.70 10.44
N LYS A 91 13.85 4.83 9.51
CA LYS A 91 14.81 5.10 8.44
C LYS A 91 14.13 5.43 7.13
N VAL A 92 13.02 4.75 6.83
CA VAL A 92 12.27 4.89 5.59
C VAL A 92 10.79 5.09 5.89
N VAL A 93 10.28 6.27 5.57
CA VAL A 93 8.88 6.66 5.72
C VAL A 93 8.06 6.11 4.57
N SER A 94 6.98 5.40 4.89
CA SER A 94 5.99 4.95 3.92
C SER A 94 4.85 5.95 3.80
N SER A 95 4.74 6.61 2.65
CA SER A 95 3.65 7.55 2.37
C SER A 95 2.60 6.94 1.42
N PRO A 96 1.29 7.00 1.75
CA PRO A 96 0.68 7.76 2.85
C PRO A 96 0.56 7.02 4.20
N SER A 97 1.07 5.79 4.32
CA SER A 97 0.85 4.95 5.51
C SER A 97 1.24 5.59 6.84
N TRP A 98 2.29 6.41 6.88
CA TRP A 98 2.76 7.06 8.11
C TRP A 98 1.80 8.11 8.69
N PHE A 99 0.78 8.55 7.95
CA PHE A 99 -0.28 9.43 8.45
C PHE A 99 -1.30 8.63 9.29
N SER A 100 -0.84 7.98 10.36
CA SER A 100 -1.60 6.99 11.14
C SER A 100 -2.89 7.52 11.75
N ASP A 101 -3.00 8.82 11.98
CA ASP A 101 -4.22 9.45 12.50
C ASP A 101 -5.38 9.46 11.48
N TYR A 102 -5.06 9.39 10.19
CA TYR A 102 -6.05 9.47 9.10
C TYR A 102 -6.08 8.22 8.22
N VAL A 103 -5.06 7.37 8.31
CA VAL A 103 -4.83 6.25 7.40
C VAL A 103 -4.64 4.96 8.16
N LEU A 104 -5.48 3.97 7.86
CA LEU A 104 -5.26 2.59 8.30
C LEU A 104 -4.19 1.96 7.40
N SER A 105 -2.96 1.88 7.89
CA SER A 105 -1.88 1.20 7.19
C SER A 105 -1.95 -0.32 7.38
N VAL A 106 -1.80 -1.06 6.28
CA VAL A 106 -1.95 -2.50 6.27
C VAL A 106 -0.72 -3.22 5.76
N GLY A 107 -0.19 -4.11 6.60
CA GLY A 107 0.86 -5.06 6.26
C GLY A 107 0.32 -6.31 5.56
N ALA A 108 1.23 -7.20 5.17
CA ALA A 108 0.91 -8.45 4.50
C ALA A 108 1.32 -9.68 5.31
N VAL A 109 0.45 -10.69 5.28
CA VAL A 109 0.71 -12.03 5.82
C VAL A 109 0.63 -13.10 4.72
N ASP A 110 1.23 -14.25 4.98
CA ASP A 110 1.09 -15.43 4.15
C ASP A 110 -0.22 -16.20 4.46
N ALA A 111 -0.39 -17.38 3.84
CA ALA A 111 -1.60 -18.20 4.03
C ALA A 111 -1.74 -18.80 5.43
N SER A 112 -0.65 -18.84 6.22
CA SER A 112 -0.65 -19.27 7.63
C SER A 112 -0.93 -18.12 8.59
N GLY A 113 -0.99 -16.88 8.10
CA GLY A 113 -1.11 -15.68 8.93
C GLY A 113 0.23 -15.15 9.43
N ALA A 114 1.36 -15.74 9.04
CA ALA A 114 2.68 -15.25 9.40
C ALA A 114 3.01 -13.96 8.62
N PRO A 115 3.69 -12.97 9.23
CA PRO A 115 4.14 -11.77 8.52
C PRO A 115 4.97 -12.15 7.29
N LEU A 116 4.67 -11.51 6.16
CA LEU A 116 5.43 -11.72 4.94
C LEU A 116 6.73 -10.93 5.02
N ASP A 117 7.89 -11.53 4.70
CA ASP A 117 9.20 -10.85 4.67
C ASP A 117 9.21 -9.60 3.77
N LYS A 118 8.31 -9.57 2.78
CA LYS A 118 8.11 -8.46 1.86
C LYS A 118 7.17 -7.37 2.35
N SER A 119 6.54 -7.54 3.50
CA SER A 119 5.75 -6.48 4.14
C SER A 119 6.67 -5.50 4.85
N MET A 120 6.67 -4.24 4.42
CA MET A 120 7.45 -3.19 5.08
C MET A 120 7.01 -3.01 6.54
N SER A 121 7.96 -3.06 7.48
CA SER A 121 7.75 -2.74 8.89
C SER A 121 7.77 -1.22 9.13
N GLY A 122 6.97 -0.78 10.10
CA GLY A 122 6.99 0.59 10.57
C GLY A 122 5.98 0.85 11.70
N PRO A 123 6.18 1.92 12.47
CA PRO A 123 5.33 2.28 13.60
C PRO A 123 3.88 2.64 13.22
N TRP A 124 3.61 2.87 11.93
CA TRP A 124 2.28 3.20 11.43
C TRP A 124 1.42 1.98 11.08
N VAL A 125 2.00 0.79 10.93
CA VAL A 125 1.24 -0.41 10.52
C VAL A 125 0.24 -0.76 11.63
N GLY A 126 -1.05 -0.84 11.29
CA GLY A 126 -2.12 -1.06 12.26
C GLY A 126 -2.75 -2.45 12.18
N VAL A 127 -2.84 -3.02 10.98
CA VAL A 127 -3.43 -4.35 10.73
C VAL A 127 -2.65 -5.09 9.64
N ALA A 128 -2.97 -6.35 9.40
CA ALA A 128 -2.41 -7.14 8.30
C ALA A 128 -3.50 -7.96 7.58
N ALA A 129 -3.28 -8.27 6.31
CA ALA A 129 -4.14 -9.19 5.56
C ALA A 129 -3.33 -10.04 4.55
N PRO A 130 -3.94 -11.09 3.95
CA PRO A 130 -3.24 -11.95 3.01
C PRO A 130 -2.60 -11.18 1.84
N GLY A 131 -1.29 -11.35 1.67
CA GLY A 131 -0.50 -10.72 0.60
C GLY A 131 0.12 -11.70 -0.40
N THR A 132 -0.04 -13.01 -0.19
CA THR A 132 0.46 -14.06 -1.10
C THR A 132 -0.67 -14.86 -1.71
N HIS A 133 -0.40 -15.58 -2.80
CA HIS A 133 -1.36 -16.49 -3.45
C HIS A 133 -2.68 -15.80 -3.87
N ILE A 134 -2.58 -14.55 -4.33
CA ILE A 134 -3.73 -13.69 -4.62
C ILE A 134 -4.37 -14.06 -5.96
N MET A 135 -5.69 -14.29 -5.92
CA MET A 135 -6.56 -14.38 -7.10
C MET A 135 -7.25 -13.03 -7.34
N GLY A 136 -7.32 -12.58 -8.58
CA GLY A 136 -8.05 -11.37 -8.99
C GLY A 136 -8.67 -11.53 -10.36
N LEU A 137 -9.18 -10.42 -10.91
CA LEU A 137 -9.72 -10.39 -12.27
C LEU A 137 -8.74 -9.76 -13.25
N SER A 138 -8.75 -10.25 -14.48
CA SER A 138 -7.95 -9.72 -15.58
C SER A 138 -8.56 -8.41 -16.08
N PRO A 139 -7.75 -7.36 -16.32
CA PRO A 139 -8.24 -6.14 -16.94
C PRO A 139 -8.59 -6.33 -18.42
N GLN A 140 -8.18 -7.43 -19.07
CA GLN A 140 -8.46 -7.70 -20.50
C GLN A 140 -9.80 -8.42 -20.74
N GLY A 141 -10.55 -8.77 -19.70
CA GLY A 141 -11.83 -9.48 -19.90
C GLY A 141 -12.49 -10.03 -18.64
N GLY A 142 -12.08 -9.58 -17.45
CA GLY A 142 -12.75 -9.95 -16.20
C GLY A 142 -12.56 -11.40 -15.74
N GLY A 143 -11.84 -12.24 -16.49
CA GLY A 143 -11.57 -13.63 -16.10
C GLY A 143 -10.65 -13.76 -14.89
N PRO A 144 -10.74 -14.85 -14.11
CA PRO A 144 -9.90 -15.06 -12.93
C PRO A 144 -8.42 -15.24 -13.32
N VAL A 145 -7.53 -14.57 -12.59
CA VAL A 145 -6.08 -14.59 -12.81
C VAL A 145 -5.32 -14.54 -11.49
N ASN A 146 -4.17 -15.19 -11.43
CA ASN A 146 -3.29 -15.24 -10.25
C ASN A 146 -1.83 -14.89 -10.53
N ALA A 147 -1.52 -14.52 -11.77
CA ALA A 147 -0.17 -14.25 -12.22
C ALA A 147 -0.12 -12.93 -13.01
N TYR A 148 1.08 -12.36 -13.09
CA TYR A 148 1.39 -11.34 -14.08
C TYR A 148 2.08 -11.96 -15.29
N PRO A 149 2.00 -11.31 -16.47
CA PRO A 149 2.85 -11.65 -17.58
C PRO A 149 4.34 -11.61 -17.15
N PRO A 150 5.19 -12.51 -17.69
CA PRO A 150 6.62 -12.44 -17.44
C PRO A 150 7.17 -11.07 -17.88
N ARG A 151 8.10 -10.51 -17.10
CA ARG A 151 8.81 -9.27 -17.49
C ARG A 151 9.89 -9.64 -18.51
N GLY A 152 9.64 -9.37 -19.80
CA GLY A 152 10.58 -9.58 -20.92
C GLY A 152 9.85 -9.77 -22.26
N ARG A 153 10.50 -9.48 -23.40
CA ARG A 153 9.94 -9.81 -24.72
C ARG A 153 9.99 -11.32 -24.90
N VAL A 154 8.88 -12.00 -24.65
CA VAL A 154 8.70 -13.40 -25.05
C VAL A 154 7.56 -13.46 -26.05
N ARG A 155 7.84 -14.04 -27.23
CA ARG A 155 6.86 -14.34 -28.28
C ARG A 155 5.65 -15.03 -27.65
N ARG A 156 4.47 -14.74 -28.21
CA ARG A 156 3.16 -15.30 -27.85
C ARG A 156 3.15 -16.83 -27.96
N THR A 157 3.75 -17.54 -27.01
CA THR A 157 3.67 -18.99 -26.86
C THR A 157 4.04 -19.35 -25.43
N CYS A 158 3.06 -19.29 -24.51
CA CYS A 158 2.90 -20.21 -23.38
C CYS A 158 1.64 -19.83 -22.60
N ARG A 159 0.68 -20.77 -22.53
CA ARG A 159 -0.68 -20.63 -21.98
C ARG A 159 -0.76 -20.97 -20.49
N PHE A 160 0.36 -21.02 -19.76
CA PHE A 160 0.39 -21.36 -18.34
C PHE A 160 1.34 -20.46 -17.55
N GLY A 161 0.88 -20.08 -16.36
CA GLY A 161 1.27 -18.89 -15.61
C GLY A 161 2.68 -18.88 -15.04
N ALA A 162 3.23 -17.68 -14.92
CA ALA A 162 4.34 -17.41 -14.00
C ALA A 162 3.83 -17.49 -12.54
N PRO A 163 4.68 -17.84 -11.55
CA PRO A 163 4.23 -18.06 -10.18
C PRO A 163 3.61 -16.80 -9.56
N ALA A 164 2.57 -17.01 -8.75
CA ALA A 164 1.77 -16.01 -8.03
C ALA A 164 2.55 -15.21 -6.97
N SER A 165 3.85 -15.50 -6.78
CA SER A 165 4.72 -14.88 -5.78
C SER A 165 5.13 -13.43 -6.07
N ARG A 166 4.71 -12.87 -7.21
CA ARG A 166 5.09 -11.52 -7.65
C ARG A 166 3.94 -10.53 -7.67
N ARG A 167 2.80 -10.84 -7.02
CA ARG A 167 1.80 -9.80 -6.78
C ARG A 167 2.29 -8.91 -5.64
N PRO A 168 2.50 -7.61 -5.88
CA PRO A 168 2.75 -6.70 -4.78
C PRO A 168 1.52 -6.77 -3.86
N THR A 169 1.74 -6.68 -2.55
CA THR A 169 0.69 -6.67 -1.51
C THR A 169 -0.49 -5.78 -1.90
N SER A 170 -0.19 -4.66 -2.57
CA SER A 170 -1.13 -3.71 -3.16
C SER A 170 -2.17 -4.27 -4.14
N ALA A 171 -1.90 -5.38 -4.84
CA ALA A 171 -2.84 -6.00 -5.77
C ALA A 171 -3.93 -6.82 -5.05
N ALA A 172 -3.66 -7.32 -3.85
CA ALA A 172 -4.67 -7.96 -2.98
C ALA A 172 -5.74 -6.94 -2.56
N TRP A 173 -5.31 -5.71 -2.25
CA TRP A 173 -6.14 -4.66 -1.69
C TRP A 173 -7.11 -4.00 -2.66
N ARG A 174 -6.76 -3.88 -3.95
CA ARG A 174 -7.64 -3.25 -4.97
C ARG A 174 -9.03 -3.89 -5.08
N ARG A 175 -9.20 -5.14 -4.65
CA ARG A 175 -10.47 -5.88 -4.82
C ARG A 175 -11.24 -6.11 -3.51
N TRP A 176 -10.59 -6.16 -2.35
CA TRP A 176 -11.29 -6.37 -1.08
C TRP A 176 -12.01 -5.12 -0.57
N TYR A 177 -11.52 -3.92 -0.91
CA TYR A 177 -12.05 -2.65 -0.37
C TYR A 177 -12.27 -1.54 -1.42
N GLY A 178 -12.18 -1.86 -2.71
CA GLY A 178 -12.51 -0.91 -3.78
C GLY A 178 -14.02 -0.92 -4.07
N PRO A 179 -14.66 0.24 -4.34
CA PRO A 179 -16.04 0.24 -4.83
C PRO A 179 -16.12 -0.58 -6.11
N SER A 180 -17.08 -1.49 -6.14
CA SER A 180 -17.47 -2.19 -7.36
C SER A 180 -18.12 -1.15 -8.26
N PHE A 181 -17.34 -0.47 -9.11
CA PHE A 181 -17.93 0.33 -10.17
C PHE A 181 -18.54 -0.64 -11.19
N PRO A 182 -19.87 -0.64 -11.42
CA PRO A 182 -20.41 -1.15 -12.66
C PRO A 182 -19.91 -0.24 -13.78
N THR A 183 -19.56 -0.84 -14.91
CA THR A 183 -19.35 -0.14 -16.19
C THR A 183 -20.57 0.68 -16.59
#